data_AF-A0AAQ3NR20-F1
#
_entry.id   AF-A0AAQ3NR20-F1
#
_cell.length_a   1.000
_cell.length_b   1.000
_cell.length_c   1.000
_cell.angle_alpha   90.00
_cell.angle_beta   90.00
_cell.angle_gamma   90.00
#
_symmetry.space_group_name_H-M   'P 1'
#
loop_
_entity.id
_entity.type
_entity.pdbx_description
1 polymer ?
#
loop_
_entity_poly.entity_id
_entity_poly.type
_entity_poly.pdbx_seq_one_letter_code
_entity_poly.pdbx_strand_id
1 'polypeptide(L)'
;MKYIGLQKLIERNEQLYSSGNAPNGGVSLPFILVQTRPHATVEVEISEDMQLVHFDFNSTPFELHDDNYVLKAMKFCERSQNDNKPDNPPDGGEGSSMSSLYHAQIPSSVSNPPARPPSSPPLPGILKARVKNEH
;
A
#
# COMPACT_ATOMS: atom_id res chain seq x y z
N MET A 1 3.91 -4.96 -13.82
CA MET A 1 4.41 -5.38 -12.49
C MET A 1 4.58 -6.89 -12.37
N LYS A 2 3.54 -7.72 -12.58
CA LYS A 2 3.62 -9.21 -12.45
C LYS A 2 4.82 -9.83 -13.18
N TYR A 3 5.01 -9.50 -14.46
CA TYR A 3 6.10 -10.02 -15.30
C TYR A 3 7.50 -9.76 -14.71
N ILE A 4 7.77 -8.53 -14.26
CA ILE A 4 9.06 -8.15 -13.65
C ILE A 4 9.28 -8.93 -12.35
N GLY A 5 8.23 -9.05 -11.53
CA GLY A 5 8.28 -9.82 -10.29
C GLY A 5 8.62 -11.29 -10.52
N LEU A 6 8.01 -11.90 -11.55
CA LEU A 6 8.27 -13.29 -11.93
C LEU A 6 9.71 -13.48 -12.44
N GLN A 7 10.19 -12.59 -13.31
CA GLN A 7 11.55 -12.68 -13.85
C GLN A 7 12.60 -12.63 -12.74
N LYS A 8 12.48 -11.70 -11.79
CA LYS A 8 13.41 -11.62 -10.65
C LYS A 8 13.30 -12.83 -9.72
N LEU A 9 12.10 -13.39 -9.54
CA LEU A 9 11.92 -14.60 -8.74
C LEU A 9 12.65 -15.79 -9.39
N ILE A 10 12.55 -15.95 -10.71
CA ILE A 10 13.24 -17.00 -11.47
C ILE A 10 14.76 -16.84 -11.34
N GLU A 11 15.28 -15.66 -11.63
CA GLU A 11 16.72 -15.36 -11.56
C GLU A 11 17.30 -15.65 -10.16
N ARG A 12 16.62 -15.20 -9.10
CA ARG A 12 17.01 -15.50 -7.72
C ARG A 12 16.99 -17.00 -7.43
N ASN A 13 15.97 -17.72 -7.88
CA ASN A 13 15.86 -19.16 -7.67
C ASN A 13 17.00 -19.90 -8.39
N GLU A 14 17.27 -19.58 -9.66
CA GLU A 14 18.37 -20.15 -10.45
C GLU A 14 19.72 -19.97 -9.75
N GLN A 15 19.96 -18.79 -9.17
CA GLN A 15 21.16 -18.51 -8.40
C GLN A 15 21.27 -19.34 -7.11
N LEU A 16 20.14 -19.55 -6.41
CA LEU A 16 20.11 -20.42 -5.21
C LEU A 16 20.39 -21.88 -5.57
N TYR A 17 19.83 -22.38 -6.67
CA TYR A 17 20.13 -23.72 -7.16
C TYR A 17 21.59 -23.86 -7.58
N SER A 18 22.15 -22.86 -8.25
CA SER A 18 23.55 -22.87 -8.69
C SER A 18 24.55 -22.80 -7.54
N SER A 19 24.17 -22.17 -6.42
CA SER A 19 25.04 -22.03 -5.23
C SER A 19 24.92 -23.19 -4.23
N GLY A 20 24.09 -24.21 -4.51
CA GLY A 20 23.86 -25.33 -3.60
C GLY A 20 23.05 -24.97 -2.34
N ASN A 21 22.53 -23.74 -2.25
CA ASN A 21 21.69 -23.25 -1.15
C ASN A 21 20.20 -23.31 -1.51
N ALA A 22 19.82 -24.27 -2.35
CA ALA A 22 18.44 -24.44 -2.73
C ALA A 22 17.60 -24.88 -1.53
N PRO A 23 16.46 -24.23 -1.25
CA PRO A 23 15.53 -24.73 -0.26
C PRO A 23 14.97 -26.09 -0.71
N ASN A 24 14.80 -27.02 0.23
CA ASN A 24 14.26 -28.36 -0.04
C ASN A 24 12.75 -28.37 -0.38
N GLY A 25 12.12 -27.21 -0.58
CA GLY A 25 10.70 -27.07 -0.86
C GLY A 25 10.32 -25.67 -1.34
N GLY A 26 9.08 -25.55 -1.82
CA GLY A 26 8.51 -24.30 -2.32
C GLY A 26 7.06 -24.46 -2.74
N VAL A 27 6.38 -23.33 -2.99
CA VAL A 27 5.01 -23.29 -3.52
C VAL A 27 5.08 -22.77 -4.96
N SER A 28 4.54 -23.54 -5.91
CA SER A 28 4.50 -23.16 -7.31
C SER A 28 3.38 -22.15 -7.58
N LEU A 29 3.55 -21.34 -8.63
CA LEU A 29 2.52 -20.47 -9.15
C LEU A 29 1.56 -21.25 -10.07
N PRO A 30 0.27 -20.89 -10.15
CA PRO A 30 -0.44 -19.90 -9.33
C PRO A 30 -0.88 -20.49 -7.98
N PHE A 31 -0.89 -19.66 -6.93
CA PHE A 31 -1.45 -20.03 -5.63
C PHE A 31 -2.23 -18.86 -5.05
N ILE A 32 -2.98 -19.16 -3.99
CA ILE A 32 -3.62 -18.17 -3.13
C ILE A 32 -3.16 -18.39 -1.70
N LEU A 33 -2.88 -17.31 -0.98
CA LEU A 33 -2.45 -17.33 0.40
C LEU A 33 -3.61 -16.86 1.28
N VAL A 34 -4.02 -17.71 2.22
CA VAL A 34 -4.96 -17.34 3.27
C VAL A 34 -4.17 -17.03 4.53
N GLN A 35 -4.27 -15.79 5.02
CA GLN A 35 -3.57 -15.34 6.22
C GLN A 35 -4.58 -15.04 7.32
N THR A 36 -4.34 -15.56 8.52
CA THR A 36 -5.15 -15.27 9.71
C THR A 36 -4.24 -15.06 10.92
N ARG A 37 -4.83 -14.87 12.10
CA ARG A 37 -4.07 -14.67 13.35
C ARG A 37 -3.29 -15.94 13.70
N PRO A 38 -2.10 -15.82 14.35
CA PRO A 38 -1.30 -16.98 14.74
C PRO A 38 -1.99 -17.99 15.66
N HIS A 39 -3.00 -17.55 16.42
CA HIS A 39 -3.77 -18.39 17.36
C HIS A 39 -5.18 -18.72 16.84
N ALA A 40 -5.45 -18.50 15.56
CA ALA A 40 -6.73 -18.88 14.96
C ALA A 40 -6.88 -20.41 14.96
N THR A 41 -8.08 -20.89 15.23
CA THR A 41 -8.45 -22.30 15.00
C THR A 41 -9.23 -22.38 13.70
N VAL A 42 -8.74 -23.18 12.76
CA VAL A 42 -9.35 -23.36 11.44
C VAL A 42 -9.82 -24.80 11.31
N GLU A 43 -11.11 -24.97 11.05
CA GLU A 43 -11.68 -26.27 10.70
C GLU A 43 -11.66 -26.43 9.18
N VAL A 44 -11.24 -27.61 8.72
CA VAL A 44 -11.07 -27.89 7.28
C VAL A 44 -11.84 -29.14 6.93
N GLU A 45 -12.74 -29.00 5.95
CA GLU A 45 -13.44 -30.11 5.34
C GLU A 45 -13.10 -30.15 3.85
N ILE A 46 -12.67 -31.32 3.36
CA ILE A 46 -12.28 -31.54 1.96
C ILE A 46 -13.24 -32.57 1.40
N SER A 47 -13.85 -32.27 0.26
CA SER A 47 -14.72 -33.23 -0.44
C SER A 47 -13.93 -34.47 -0.84
N GLU A 48 -14.63 -35.60 -0.95
CA GLU A 48 -14.02 -36.88 -1.34
C GLU A 48 -13.30 -36.80 -2.70
N ASP A 49 -13.85 -36.04 -3.65
CA ASP A 49 -13.26 -35.80 -4.97
C ASP A 49 -12.16 -34.73 -5.00
N MET A 50 -11.84 -34.14 -3.84
CA MET A 50 -10.84 -33.09 -3.64
C MET A 50 -11.05 -31.80 -4.45
N GLN A 51 -12.25 -31.57 -4.98
CA GLN A 51 -12.55 -30.36 -5.76
C GLN A 51 -13.07 -29.20 -4.91
N LEU A 52 -13.69 -29.50 -3.76
CA LEU A 52 -14.23 -28.51 -2.86
C LEU A 52 -13.52 -28.59 -1.50
N VAL A 53 -13.08 -27.44 -1.02
CA VAL A 53 -12.53 -27.29 0.33
C VAL A 53 -13.30 -26.21 1.05
N HIS A 54 -13.77 -26.54 2.24
CA HIS A 54 -14.43 -25.60 3.14
C HIS A 54 -13.49 -25.28 4.30
N PHE A 55 -13.26 -23.99 4.52
CA PHE A 55 -12.49 -23.46 5.63
C PHE A 55 -13.43 -22.70 6.56
N ASP A 56 -13.60 -23.17 7.78
CA ASP A 56 -14.27 -22.40 8.84
C ASP A 56 -13.21 -21.77 9.75
N PHE A 57 -13.23 -20.44 9.82
CA PHE A 57 -12.31 -19.65 10.65
C PHE A 57 -12.89 -19.37 12.04
N ASN A 58 -14.05 -19.92 12.40
CA ASN A 58 -14.72 -19.71 13.69
C ASN A 58 -14.95 -18.21 13.99
N SER A 59 -15.39 -17.46 12.97
CA SER A 59 -15.50 -15.99 13.01
C SER A 59 -14.17 -15.22 13.19
N THR A 60 -13.02 -15.90 13.15
CA THR A 60 -11.72 -15.23 13.18
C THR A 60 -11.46 -14.54 11.84
N PRO A 61 -11.08 -13.25 11.81
CA PRO A 61 -10.77 -12.55 10.56
C PRO A 61 -9.63 -13.22 9.79
N PHE A 62 -9.73 -13.21 8.47
CA PHE A 62 -8.69 -13.65 7.57
C PHE A 62 -8.54 -12.69 6.39
N GLU A 63 -7.40 -12.76 5.74
CA GLU A 63 -7.08 -12.05 4.51
C GLU A 63 -6.75 -13.06 3.42
N LEU A 64 -7.08 -12.70 2.18
CA LEU A 64 -6.83 -13.51 1.01
C LEU A 64 -5.92 -12.74 0.05
N HIS A 65 -4.76 -13.29 -0.23
CA HIS A 65 -3.74 -12.68 -1.07
C HIS A 65 -3.46 -13.56 -2.28
N ASP A 66 -3.50 -12.99 -3.48
CA ASP A 66 -3.11 -13.70 -4.70
C ASP A 66 -1.58 -13.77 -4.85
N ASP A 67 -1.12 -14.58 -5.79
CA ASP A 67 0.30 -14.69 -6.12
C ASP A 67 0.97 -13.33 -6.44
N ASN A 68 0.23 -12.40 -7.05
CA ASN A 68 0.74 -11.10 -7.47
C ASN A 68 0.98 -10.19 -6.28
N TYR A 69 0.09 -10.22 -5.30
CA TYR A 69 0.29 -9.53 -4.04
C TYR A 69 1.57 -10.03 -3.36
N VAL A 70 1.76 -11.34 -3.29
CA VAL A 70 2.95 -11.94 -2.68
C VAL A 70 4.23 -11.58 -3.46
N LEU A 71 4.19 -11.63 -4.80
CA LEU A 71 5.32 -11.21 -5.66
C LEU A 71 5.72 -9.74 -5.44
N LYS A 72 4.75 -8.85 -5.19
CA LYS A 72 5.02 -7.45 -4.85
C LYS A 72 5.60 -7.31 -3.44
N ALA A 73 5.04 -8.03 -2.46
CA ALA A 73 5.50 -8.01 -1.07
C ALA A 73 6.94 -8.52 -0.92
N MET A 74 7.38 -9.44 -1.79
CA MET A 74 8.78 -9.88 -1.89
C MET A 74 9.74 -8.80 -2.46
N LYS A 75 9.25 -7.58 -2.70
CA LYS A 75 10.01 -6.44 -3.24
C LYS A 75 10.60 -6.67 -4.64
N PHE A 76 10.15 -7.70 -5.36
CA PHE A 76 10.62 -7.93 -6.73
C PHE A 76 10.10 -6.89 -7.72
N CYS A 77 9.03 -6.17 -7.41
CA CYS A 77 8.49 -5.11 -8.27
C CYS A 77 9.15 -3.74 -8.06
N GLU A 78 9.90 -3.52 -6.97
CA GLU A 78 10.60 -2.26 -6.78
C GLU A 78 11.84 -2.25 -7.67
N ARG A 79 11.87 -1.32 -8.63
CA ARG A 79 13.14 -0.83 -9.17
C ARG A 79 13.70 0.03 -8.05
N SER A 80 14.94 -0.23 -7.61
CA SER A 80 15.65 0.71 -6.75
C SER A 80 15.56 2.06 -7.44
N GLN A 81 14.69 2.96 -6.95
CA GLN A 81 14.80 4.38 -7.20
C GLN A 81 16.05 4.78 -6.43
N ASN A 82 17.21 4.49 -7.01
CA ASN A 82 18.37 5.32 -6.78
C ASN A 82 17.99 6.65 -7.43
N ASP A 83 17.44 7.55 -6.63
CA ASP A 83 17.48 8.98 -6.91
C ASP A 83 18.96 9.38 -6.98
N ASN A 84 19.58 9.15 -8.13
CA ASN A 84 20.79 9.85 -8.54
C ASN A 84 20.36 11.30 -8.78
N LYS A 85 20.24 12.07 -7.71
CA LYS A 85 20.33 13.52 -7.75
C LYS A 85 21.82 13.86 -7.97
N PRO A 86 22.24 14.42 -9.12
CA PRO A 86 23.57 14.99 -9.23
C PRO A 86 23.47 16.45 -8.80
N ASP A 87 23.80 16.77 -7.55
CA ASP A 87 24.08 18.16 -7.20
C ASP A 87 25.48 18.29 -6.60
N ASN A 88 26.27 19.05 -7.36
CA ASN A 88 27.52 19.75 -7.08
C ASN A 88 28.83 18.96 -7.19
N PRO A 89 29.79 19.57 -7.91
CA PRO A 89 30.78 20.40 -7.22
C PRO A 89 31.09 21.72 -7.99
N PRO A 90 32.11 22.50 -7.60
CA PRO A 90 32.02 23.69 -6.76
C PRO A 90 32.30 24.99 -7.52
N ASP A 91 32.28 26.11 -6.78
CA ASP A 91 33.12 27.30 -7.00
C ASP A 91 32.52 28.50 -7.75
N GLY A 92 32.73 29.68 -7.14
CA GLY A 92 33.00 30.92 -7.87
C GLY A 92 31.87 31.94 -8.08
N GLY A 93 31.80 32.95 -7.20
CA GLY A 93 31.81 34.34 -7.67
C GLY A 93 30.48 35.10 -7.86
N GLU A 94 30.18 35.98 -6.89
CA GLU A 94 29.90 37.42 -7.04
C GLU A 94 28.90 37.93 -8.11
N GLY A 95 27.89 38.70 -7.66
CA GLY A 95 27.12 39.58 -8.57
C GLY A 95 25.89 40.26 -7.95
N SER A 96 26.05 41.52 -7.57
CA SER A 96 25.09 42.41 -6.91
C SER A 96 23.90 42.92 -7.75
N SER A 97 22.77 43.09 -7.05
CA SER A 97 21.83 44.25 -6.97
C SER A 97 21.19 44.96 -8.18
N MET A 98 19.98 45.47 -7.85
CA MET A 98 19.13 46.53 -8.46
C MET A 98 17.99 45.97 -9.35
N SER A 99 16.72 46.41 -9.26
CA SER A 99 16.12 47.53 -8.53
C SER A 99 14.58 47.51 -8.67
N SER A 100 13.91 48.02 -7.63
CA SER A 100 12.80 49.00 -7.69
C SER A 100 11.31 48.62 -7.92
N LEU A 101 10.56 48.99 -6.87
CA LEU A 101 9.22 49.59 -6.80
C LEU A 101 8.00 48.71 -7.12
N TYR A 102 7.23 48.37 -6.09
CA TYR A 102 6.01 49.12 -5.73
C TYR A 102 5.74 49.05 -4.22
N HIS A 103 5.63 50.23 -3.62
CA HIS A 103 5.30 50.52 -2.23
C HIS A 103 3.82 50.94 -2.20
N ALA A 104 3.00 50.28 -1.39
CA ALA A 104 1.67 50.79 -1.03
C ALA A 104 1.43 50.57 0.47
N GLN A 105 0.95 51.64 1.10
CA GLN A 105 1.04 51.97 2.51
C GLN A 105 -0.11 51.38 3.34
N ILE A 106 0.16 51.11 4.61
CA ILE A 106 -0.80 50.71 5.67
C ILE A 106 -1.52 51.99 6.20
N PRO A 107 -2.71 51.86 6.83
CA PRO A 107 -2.70 52.07 8.28
C PRO A 107 -3.52 51.06 9.09
N SER A 108 -3.03 50.84 10.31
CA SER A 108 -3.52 49.96 11.38
C SER A 108 -4.86 50.39 12.01
N SER A 109 -5.67 49.42 12.44
CA SER A 109 -6.73 49.61 13.43
C SER A 109 -6.93 48.33 14.25
N VAL A 110 -6.74 48.44 15.56
CA VAL A 110 -6.88 47.41 16.59
C VAL A 110 -8.35 47.06 16.87
N SER A 111 -8.66 45.76 17.06
CA SER A 111 -9.59 45.24 18.09
C SER A 111 -9.77 43.71 17.99
N ASN A 112 -9.39 42.96 19.03
CA ASN A 112 -9.84 41.57 19.31
C ASN A 112 -11.25 41.60 19.94
N PRO A 113 -12.15 40.61 19.77
CA PRO A 113 -12.14 39.36 20.58
C PRO A 113 -12.86 38.14 19.89
N PRO A 114 -13.31 37.09 20.61
CA PRO A 114 -12.56 35.94 21.11
C PRO A 114 -12.91 34.61 20.39
N ALA A 115 -12.14 33.58 20.72
CA ALA A 115 -12.20 32.20 20.23
C ALA A 115 -13.61 31.57 20.10
N ARG A 116 -13.87 30.93 18.95
CA ARG A 116 -14.98 29.99 18.75
C ARG A 116 -14.40 28.60 18.42
N PRO A 117 -14.83 27.52 19.08
CA PRO A 117 -14.29 26.19 18.81
C PRO A 117 -14.71 25.69 17.42
N PRO A 118 -13.91 24.83 16.76
CA PRO A 118 -14.28 24.27 15.46
C PRO A 118 -15.52 23.38 15.60
N SER A 119 -16.55 23.66 14.81
CA SER A 119 -17.74 22.84 14.68
C SER A 119 -17.40 21.50 14.04
N SER A 120 -17.91 20.41 14.64
CA SER A 120 -17.77 19.03 14.18
C SER A 120 -18.20 18.85 12.70
N PRO A 121 -17.57 17.91 11.95
CA PRO A 121 -17.97 17.61 10.58
C PRO A 121 -19.35 16.93 10.52
N PRO A 122 -20.11 17.08 9.43
CA PRO A 122 -21.43 16.48 9.29
C PRO A 122 -21.33 14.95 9.15
N LEU A 123 -22.20 14.24 9.88
CA LEU A 123 -22.38 12.79 9.77
C LEU A 123 -22.96 12.42 8.39
N PRO A 124 -22.41 11.42 7.68
CA PRO A 124 -22.98 10.94 6.42
C PRO A 124 -24.39 10.37 6.62
N GLY A 125 -25.37 10.93 5.89
CA GLY A 125 -26.77 10.53 5.97
C GLY A 125 -27.02 9.10 5.47
N ILE A 126 -27.66 8.29 6.30
CA ILE A 126 -28.20 6.98 5.93
C ILE A 126 -29.50 7.20 5.13
N LEU A 127 -29.45 7.00 3.81
CA LEU A 127 -30.67 6.92 2.99
C LEU A 127 -31.29 5.52 3.18
N LYS A 128 -32.29 5.42 4.07
CA LYS A 128 -33.21 4.27 4.10
C LYS A 128 -34.12 4.34 2.88
N ALA A 129 -33.92 3.46 1.91
CA ALA A 129 -34.89 3.22 0.84
C ALA A 129 -36.12 2.51 1.43
N ARG A 130 -37.28 3.18 1.41
CA ARG A 130 -38.58 2.57 1.68
C ARG A 130 -39.12 2.00 0.37
N VAL A 131 -39.08 0.68 0.21
CA VAL A 131 -39.80 -0.02 -0.87
C VAL A 131 -41.28 -0.11 -0.46
N LYS A 132 -42.16 0.49 -1.26
CA LYS A 132 -43.61 0.36 -1.18
C LYS A 132 -44.01 -0.73 -2.18
N ASN A 133 -44.36 -1.91 -1.70
CA ASN A 133 -45.10 -2.88 -2.51
C ASN A 133 -46.60 -2.67 -2.27
N GLU A 134 -47.32 -2.35 -3.34
CA GLU A 134 -48.78 -2.43 -3.39
C GLU A 134 -49.20 -3.83 -3.86
N HIS A 135 -50.36 -4.29 -3.39
CA HIS A 135 -51.13 -5.40 -3.96
C HIS A 135 -52.50 -4.86 -4.34
#